data_AF-A0A959GHE7-F1
#
_entry.id   AF-A0A959GHE7-F1
#
_cell.length_a   1.000
_cell.length_b   1.000
_cell.length_c   1.000
_cell.angle_alpha   90.00
_cell.angle_beta   90.00
_cell.angle_gamma   90.00
#
_symmetry.space_group_name_H-M   'P 1'
#
loop_
_entity.id
_entity.type
_entity.pdbx_description
1 polymer ?
#
loop_
_entity_poly.entity_id
_entity_poly.type
_entity_poly.pdbx_seq_one_letter_code
_entity_poly.pdbx_strand_id
1 'polypeptide(L)'
;MKSYHLTFILLLASACSPTQRMEKAFGESIFQHWVHAHEEDQGEYRAFRPASYGLPPSRGREGFDIRRDGSFMHYPIGAADVPGEAPARWKLKGKSTLIVTPDDGGRLPFELRIIESGKDLLKVAK
;
A
#
# COMPACT_ATOMS: atom_id res chain seq x y z
N MET A 1 -28.74 -46.75 -21.09
CA MET A 1 -28.16 -45.46 -21.49
C MET A 1 -27.06 -45.12 -20.50
N LYS A 2 -25.81 -45.07 -20.95
CA LYS A 2 -24.64 -44.77 -20.09
C LYS A 2 -24.34 -43.28 -20.22
N SER A 3 -24.57 -42.52 -19.16
CA SER A 3 -24.28 -41.08 -19.10
C SER A 3 -22.78 -40.87 -18.95
N TYR A 4 -22.19 -40.12 -19.87
CA TYR A 4 -20.80 -39.70 -19.82
C TYR A 4 -20.68 -38.48 -18.90
N HIS A 5 -19.91 -38.58 -17.82
CA HIS A 5 -19.50 -37.42 -17.03
C HIS A 5 -18.39 -36.69 -17.78
N LEU A 6 -18.73 -35.52 -18.32
CA LEU A 6 -17.81 -34.60 -18.97
C LEU A 6 -17.08 -33.80 -17.89
N THR A 7 -15.90 -34.26 -17.47
CA THR A 7 -15.06 -33.53 -16.50
C THR A 7 -14.36 -32.38 -17.23
N PHE A 8 -14.88 -31.18 -17.08
CA PHE A 8 -14.30 -29.94 -17.59
C PHE A 8 -13.20 -29.48 -16.62
N ILE A 9 -11.95 -29.87 -16.88
CA ILE A 9 -10.79 -29.35 -16.13
C ILE A 9 -10.49 -27.95 -16.65
N LEU A 10 -11.01 -26.93 -15.95
CA LEU A 10 -10.61 -25.54 -16.15
C LEU A 10 -9.17 -25.36 -15.67
N LEU A 11 -8.22 -25.33 -16.60
CA LEU A 11 -6.88 -24.79 -16.36
C LEU A 11 -7.00 -23.28 -16.11
N LEU A 12 -7.05 -22.87 -14.84
CA LEU A 12 -6.86 -21.48 -14.45
C LEU A 12 -5.39 -21.11 -14.69
N ALA A 13 -5.12 -20.44 -15.82
CA ALA A 13 -3.85 -19.79 -16.07
C ALA A 13 -3.59 -18.77 -14.95
N SER A 14 -2.71 -19.13 -14.01
CA SER A 14 -2.35 -18.31 -12.85
C SER A 14 -1.47 -17.12 -13.28
N ALA A 15 -2.09 -16.08 -13.83
CA ALA A 15 -1.53 -14.75 -13.69
C ALA A 15 -1.71 -14.36 -12.21
N CYS A 16 -0.64 -14.53 -11.40
CA CYS A 16 -0.63 -14.14 -9.99
C CYS A 16 -1.17 -12.71 -9.85
N SER A 17 -2.33 -12.58 -9.18
CA SER A 17 -3.00 -11.30 -9.00
C SER A 17 -2.02 -10.26 -8.44
N PRO A 18 -2.08 -8.97 -8.85
CA PRO A 18 -1.29 -7.91 -8.22
C PRO A 18 -1.31 -7.96 -6.68
N THR A 19 -2.48 -8.27 -6.09
CA THR A 19 -2.66 -8.45 -4.65
C THR A 19 -1.84 -9.61 -4.09
N GLN A 20 -1.89 -10.79 -4.73
CA GLN A 20 -1.13 -11.96 -4.29
C GLN A 20 0.39 -11.73 -4.39
N ARG A 21 0.84 -10.99 -5.40
CA ARG A 21 2.25 -10.58 -5.51
C ARG A 21 2.66 -9.63 -4.38
N MET A 22 1.77 -8.72 -4.00
CA MET A 22 1.98 -7.80 -2.89
C MET A 22 2.06 -8.53 -1.54
N GLU A 23 1.13 -9.45 -1.27
CA GLU A 23 1.11 -10.28 -0.06
C GLU A 23 2.38 -11.10 0.07
N LYS A 24 2.84 -11.70 -1.03
CA LYS A 24 4.09 -12.46 -1.05
C LYS A 24 5.30 -11.58 -0.79
N ALA A 25 5.28 -10.32 -1.21
CA ALA A 25 6.41 -9.39 -1.05
C ALA A 25 6.48 -8.80 0.37
N PHE A 26 5.34 -8.45 0.97
CA PHE A 26 5.27 -7.62 2.17
C PHE A 26 4.42 -8.17 3.31
N GLY A 27 3.78 -9.33 3.13
CA GLY A 27 2.79 -9.88 4.05
C GLY A 27 1.41 -9.23 3.91
N GLU A 28 0.41 -9.82 4.57
CA GLU A 28 -0.97 -9.32 4.52
C GLU A 28 -1.18 -7.98 5.24
N SER A 29 -0.36 -7.69 6.26
CA SER A 29 -0.45 -6.46 7.04
C SER A 29 -0.07 -5.21 6.26
N ILE A 30 0.47 -5.33 5.05
CA ILE A 30 0.71 -4.17 4.19
C ILE A 30 -0.59 -3.43 3.86
N PHE A 31 -1.73 -4.13 3.83
CA PHE A 31 -3.02 -3.58 3.47
C PHE A 31 -3.75 -2.97 4.66
N GLN A 32 -3.33 -1.77 5.03
CA GLN A 32 -3.95 -0.98 6.09
C GLN A 32 -3.65 0.50 5.92
N HIS A 33 -4.13 1.30 6.86
CA HIS A 33 -3.80 2.69 7.00
C HIS A 33 -2.46 2.86 7.72
N TRP A 34 -1.52 3.53 7.06
CA TRP A 34 -0.17 3.81 7.54
C TRP A 34 0.01 5.30 7.81
N VAL A 35 0.35 5.64 9.04
CA VAL A 35 0.59 7.01 9.51
C VAL A 35 2.08 7.24 9.67
N HIS A 36 2.58 8.37 9.19
CA HIS A 36 3.99 8.73 9.34
C HIS A 36 4.35 8.95 10.82
N ALA A 37 5.31 8.17 11.31
CA ALA A 37 5.88 8.25 12.65
C ALA A 37 7.20 9.02 12.60
N HIS A 38 7.13 10.35 12.50
CA HIS A 38 8.29 11.26 12.41
C HIS A 38 9.38 10.97 13.45
N GLU A 39 8.97 10.58 14.65
CA GLU A 39 9.84 10.29 15.79
C GLU A 39 10.73 9.06 15.57
N GLU A 40 10.36 8.19 14.63
CA GLU A 40 11.02 6.93 14.33
C GLU A 40 11.75 6.94 12.97
N ASP A 41 11.72 8.06 12.24
CA ASP A 41 12.53 8.24 11.04
C ASP A 41 14.02 8.17 11.38
N GLN A 42 14.81 7.47 10.56
CA GLN A 42 16.26 7.42 10.75
C GLN A 42 16.98 7.38 9.39
N GLY A 43 18.11 8.08 9.32
CA GLY A 43 18.99 8.10 8.14
C GLY A 43 18.20 8.27 6.84
N GLU A 44 18.19 7.22 6.03
CA GLU A 44 17.63 7.18 4.67
C GLU A 44 16.19 6.60 4.59
N TYR A 45 15.50 6.42 5.72
CA TYR A 45 14.12 5.92 5.72
C TYR A 45 13.16 6.77 6.55
N ARG A 46 11.88 6.64 6.19
CA ARG A 46 10.72 7.11 6.93
C ARG A 46 9.96 5.94 7.53
N ALA A 47 9.55 6.07 8.79
CA ALA A 47 8.84 5.03 9.51
C ALA A 47 7.34 5.30 9.51
N PHE A 48 6.54 4.29 9.24
CA PHE A 48 5.09 4.36 9.30
C PHE A 48 4.55 3.32 10.27
N ARG A 49 3.50 3.71 11.00
CA ARG A 49 2.78 2.86 11.96
C ARG A 49 1.32 2.71 11.54
N PRO A 50 0.65 1.61 11.90
CA PRO A 50 -0.80 1.51 11.72
C PRO A 50 -1.54 2.66 12.39
N ALA A 51 -2.70 3.07 11.87
CA ALA A 51 -3.53 4.12 12.47
C ALA A 51 -3.86 3.89 13.96
N SER A 52 -3.95 2.63 14.37
CA SER A 52 -4.26 2.20 15.73
C SER A 52 -3.06 2.25 16.68
N TYR A 53 -1.85 2.52 16.18
CA TYR A 53 -0.66 2.63 16.99
C TYR A 53 -0.68 3.95 17.79
N GLY A 54 -0.40 3.87 19.09
CA GLY A 54 -0.42 5.01 20.01
C GLY A 54 0.75 5.97 19.81
N LEU A 55 0.80 6.65 18.67
CA LEU A 55 1.81 7.68 18.39
C LEU A 55 1.64 8.88 19.35
N PRO A 56 2.74 9.53 19.76
CA PRO A 56 2.65 10.78 20.50
C PRO A 56 1.94 11.86 19.65
N PRO A 57 1.29 12.85 20.29
CA PRO A 57 0.69 13.96 19.57
C PRO A 57 1.72 14.67 18.67
N SER A 58 1.36 14.87 17.40
CA SER A 58 2.15 15.66 16.46
C SER A 58 1.20 16.41 15.52
N ARG A 59 1.57 17.62 15.11
CA ARG A 59 0.78 18.42 14.18
C ARG A 59 1.08 17.97 12.75
N GLY A 60 0.03 17.73 11.97
CA GLY A 60 0.15 17.46 10.53
C GLY A 60 0.92 16.18 10.21
N ARG A 61 0.37 15.01 10.58
CA ARG A 61 0.90 13.74 10.09
C ARG A 61 0.32 13.45 8.72
N GLU A 62 1.19 13.11 7.78
CA GLU A 62 0.74 12.47 6.54
C GLU A 62 0.65 10.95 6.70
N GLY A 63 0.00 10.32 5.74
CA GLY A 63 -0.16 8.87 5.72
C GLY A 63 -0.76 8.39 4.42
N PHE A 64 -1.05 7.09 4.37
CA PHE A 64 -1.76 6.50 3.24
C PHE A 64 -2.47 5.20 3.58
N ASP A 65 -3.52 4.88 2.84
CA ASP A 65 -4.11 3.54 2.78
C ASP A 65 -3.51 2.77 1.61
N ILE A 66 -3.13 1.51 1.83
CA ILE A 66 -2.92 0.54 0.76
C ILE A 66 -4.04 -0.49 0.83
N ARG A 67 -4.84 -0.65 -0.23
CA ARG A 67 -5.98 -1.58 -0.26
C ARG A 67 -5.75 -2.76 -1.21
N ARG A 68 -6.36 -3.90 -0.89
CA ARG A 68 -6.21 -5.16 -1.65
C ARG A 68 -6.70 -5.08 -3.08
N ASP A 69 -7.63 -4.17 -3.37
CA ASP A 69 -8.22 -3.97 -4.70
C ASP A 69 -7.33 -3.17 -5.65
N GLY A 70 -6.16 -2.71 -5.22
CA GLY A 70 -5.26 -1.88 -6.03
C GLY A 70 -5.42 -0.38 -5.78
N SER A 71 -6.38 0.03 -4.94
CA SER A 71 -6.54 1.44 -4.56
C SER A 71 -5.53 1.86 -3.49
N PHE A 72 -5.14 3.12 -3.58
CA PHE A 72 -4.23 3.82 -2.67
C PHE A 72 -4.89 5.14 -2.30
N MET A 73 -4.95 5.48 -1.02
CA MET A 73 -5.40 6.81 -0.60
C MET A 73 -4.22 7.54 0.01
N HIS A 74 -3.81 8.68 -0.53
CA HIS A 74 -2.80 9.51 0.09
C HIS A 74 -3.46 10.56 0.98
N TYR A 75 -2.94 10.74 2.20
CA TYR A 75 -3.38 11.73 3.17
C TYR A 75 -2.26 12.77 3.35
N PRO A 76 -2.12 13.76 2.45
CA PRO A 76 -1.14 14.82 2.61
C PRO A 76 -1.43 15.68 3.85
N ILE A 77 -0.40 16.36 4.33
CA ILE A 77 -0.57 17.47 5.28
C ILE A 77 -1.40 18.56 4.57
N GLY A 78 -2.65 18.72 5.01
CA GLY A 78 -3.55 19.71 4.46
C GLY A 78 -3.08 21.15 4.70
N ALA A 79 -3.33 22.03 3.74
CA ALA A 79 -3.29 23.46 4.02
C ALA A 79 -4.46 23.80 4.97
N ALA A 80 -4.19 24.50 6.07
CA ALA A 80 -5.17 24.91 7.08
C ALA A 80 -5.89 23.76 7.84
N ASP A 81 -5.18 22.67 8.16
CA ASP A 81 -5.69 21.56 9.00
C ASP A 81 -6.94 20.84 8.45
N VAL A 82 -7.25 20.97 7.15
CA VAL A 82 -8.23 20.11 6.47
C VAL A 82 -7.47 18.93 5.87
N PRO A 83 -7.58 17.70 6.42
CA PRO A 83 -6.95 16.54 5.81
C PRO A 83 -7.41 16.42 4.35
N GLY A 84 -6.47 16.54 3.42
CA GLY A 84 -6.76 16.24 2.02
C GLY A 84 -6.82 14.73 1.85
N GLU A 85 -7.78 14.24 1.08
CA GLU A 85 -7.74 12.88 0.52
C GLU A 85 -7.32 12.99 -0.94
N ALA A 86 -6.29 12.25 -1.33
CA ALA A 86 -5.81 12.18 -2.70
C ALA A 86 -5.87 10.73 -3.19
N PRO A 87 -6.97 10.34 -3.87
CA PRO A 87 -7.14 9.01 -4.43
C PRO A 87 -6.08 8.69 -5.49
N ALA A 88 -5.61 7.44 -5.46
CA ALA A 88 -4.60 6.92 -6.37
C ALA A 88 -4.76 5.40 -6.54
N ARG A 89 -3.95 4.83 -7.43
CA ARG A 89 -3.77 3.38 -7.59
C ARG A 89 -2.32 2.99 -7.38
N TRP A 90 -2.08 1.80 -6.84
CA TRP A 90 -0.75 1.24 -6.71
C TRP A 90 -0.51 0.09 -7.68
N LYS A 91 0.74 -0.07 -8.12
CA LYS A 91 1.23 -1.26 -8.82
C LYS A 91 2.61 -1.65 -8.29
N LEU A 92 2.80 -2.93 -7.99
CA LEU A 92 4.12 -3.44 -7.61
C LEU A 92 5.05 -3.51 -8.82
N LYS A 93 6.18 -2.79 -8.75
CA LYS A 93 7.31 -2.82 -9.68
C LYS A 93 8.46 -3.59 -9.02
N GLY A 94 8.82 -4.73 -9.60
CA GLY A 94 9.84 -5.61 -9.04
C GLY A 94 9.39 -6.27 -7.74
N LYS A 95 10.21 -6.20 -6.69
CA LYS A 95 9.98 -6.87 -5.40
C LYS A 95 9.68 -5.93 -4.23
N SER A 96 10.03 -4.64 -4.34
CA SER A 96 10.06 -3.72 -3.20
C SER A 96 9.46 -2.33 -3.48
N THR A 97 9.14 -2.01 -4.74
CA THR A 97 8.72 -0.64 -5.10
C THR A 97 7.29 -0.63 -5.58
N LEU A 98 6.47 0.26 -5.02
CA LEU A 98 5.15 0.58 -5.56
C LEU A 98 5.26 1.78 -6.48
N ILE A 99 4.65 1.69 -7.65
CA ILE A 99 4.31 2.87 -8.45
C ILE A 99 2.92 3.31 -8.02
N VAL A 100 2.83 4.49 -7.44
CA VAL A 100 1.56 5.13 -7.07
C VAL A 100 1.18 6.11 -8.15
N THR A 101 -0.01 5.98 -8.71
CA THR A 101 -0.55 6.83 -9.78
C THR A 101 -1.78 7.56 -9.25
N PRO A 102 -1.69 8.88 -9.01
CA PRO A 102 -2.83 9.71 -8.63
C PRO A 102 -3.96 9.67 -9.66
N ASP A 103 -5.20 9.74 -9.19
CA ASP A 103 -6.39 9.66 -10.05
C ASP A 103 -6.81 11.02 -10.64
N ASP A 104 -6.38 12.12 -10.02
CA ASP A 104 -6.76 13.48 -10.40
C ASP A 104 -6.08 14.02 -11.66
N GLY A 105 -5.07 13.31 -12.19
CA GLY A 105 -4.25 13.74 -13.32
C GLY A 105 -3.40 15.00 -13.09
N GLY A 106 -3.56 15.67 -11.94
CA GLY A 106 -2.83 16.88 -11.57
C GLY A 106 -1.52 16.59 -10.86
N ARG A 107 -1.37 15.37 -10.31
CA ARG A 107 -0.15 14.90 -9.64
C ARG A 107 0.55 13.81 -10.46
N LEU A 108 1.87 13.89 -10.56
CA LEU A 108 2.68 12.87 -11.26
C LEU A 108 2.70 11.56 -10.45
N PRO A 109 2.81 10.40 -11.12
CA PRO A 109 3.10 9.15 -10.45
C PRO A 109 4.42 9.23 -9.68
N PHE A 110 4.48 8.57 -8.52
CA PHE A 110 5.67 8.52 -7.68
C PHE A 110 5.98 7.08 -7.23
N GLU A 111 7.22 6.85 -6.81
CA GLU A 111 7.67 5.56 -6.31
C GLU A 111 7.64 5.52 -4.77
N LEU A 112 7.06 4.47 -4.20
CA LEU A 112 7.13 4.15 -2.78
C LEU A 112 8.00 2.90 -2.60
N ARG A 113 9.27 3.11 -2.22
CA ARG A 113 10.23 2.01 -2.04
C ARG A 113 10.16 1.48 -0.62
N ILE A 114 9.58 0.30 -0.44
CA ILE A 114 9.45 -0.39 0.83
C ILE A 114 10.78 -1.09 1.14
N ILE A 115 11.38 -0.73 2.28
CA ILE A 115 12.62 -1.33 2.79
C ILE A 115 12.29 -2.47 3.75
N GLU A 116 11.26 -2.28 4.59
CA GLU A 116 10.83 -3.24 5.60
C GLU A 116 9.32 -3.16 5.77
N SER A 117 8.66 -4.31 5.89
CA SER A 117 7.22 -4.42 6.16
C SER A 117 7.00 -5.43 7.27
N GLY A 118 6.21 -5.04 8.26
CA GLY A 118 5.74 -5.89 9.35
C GLY A 118 4.29 -5.57 9.69
N LYS A 119 3.79 -6.18 10.77
CA LYS A 119 2.43 -5.94 11.24
C LYS A 119 2.24 -4.49 11.70
N ASP A 120 3.21 -3.99 12.46
CA ASP A 120 3.11 -2.71 13.17
C ASP A 120 4.16 -1.69 12.74
N LEU A 121 4.96 -1.97 11.71
CA LEU A 121 6.00 -1.07 11.21
C LEU A 121 6.18 -1.24 9.70
N LEU A 122 6.21 -0.12 8.99
CA LEU A 122 6.57 -0.05 7.58
C LEU A 122 7.67 0.98 7.42
N LYS A 123 8.81 0.59 6.83
CA LYS A 123 9.89 1.51 6.49
C LYS A 123 9.91 1.76 5.00
N VAL A 124 9.85 3.03 4.62
CA VAL A 124 9.92 3.48 3.23
C VAL A 124 11.17 4.31 3.06
N ALA A 125 11.88 4.13 1.96
CA ALA A 125 13.03 4.96 1.65
C ALA A 125 12.64 6.43 1.43
N LYS A 126 13.54 7.35 1.81
CA LYS A 126 13.44 8.76 1.42
C LYS A 126 13.70 8.96 -0.08
#